data_AF-A0A1V6Q2K1-F1
#
_entry.id   AF-A0A1V6Q2K1-F1
#
_cell.length_a   1.000
_cell.length_b   1.000
_cell.length_c   1.000
_cell.angle_alpha   90.00
_cell.angle_beta   90.00
_cell.angle_gamma   90.00
#
_symmetry.space_group_name_H-M   'P 1'
#
loop_
_entity.id
_entity.type
_entity.pdbx_description
1 polymer ?
#
loop_
_entity_poly.entity_id
_entity_poly.type
_entity_poly.pdbx_seq_one_letter_code
_entity_poly.pdbx_strand_id
1 'polypeptide(L)'
;MKVTLKEWNAIATWHWDIPEDEVCGICRVQFDGTCPTCKFPGDECALLVGTCGHSFHMHCLLTWINQESSKGLCPMCRQKFEWKQGNE
;
A
#
# COMPACT_ATOMS: atom_id res chain seq x y z
N MET A 1 14.36 -30.78 -33.00
CA MET A 1 12.98 -31.15 -32.61
C MET A 1 12.26 -29.86 -32.21
N LYS A 2 11.07 -29.58 -32.75
CA LYS A 2 10.36 -28.30 -32.56
C LYS A 2 9.05 -28.57 -31.83
N VAL A 3 8.87 -27.98 -30.65
CA VAL A 3 7.65 -28.10 -29.84
C VAL A 3 6.81 -26.85 -30.04
N THR A 4 5.50 -27.02 -30.22
CA THR A 4 4.53 -25.92 -30.40
C THR A 4 3.46 -25.99 -29.32
N LEU A 5 3.28 -24.89 -28.57
CA LEU A 5 2.16 -24.72 -27.66
C LEU A 5 0.86 -24.61 -28.46
N LYS A 6 -0.13 -25.45 -28.13
CA LYS A 6 -1.46 -25.42 -28.77
C LYS A 6 -2.43 -24.51 -28.03
N GLU A 7 -2.35 -24.50 -26.71
CA GLU A 7 -3.24 -23.76 -25.84
C GLU A 7 -2.53 -23.48 -24.51
N TRP A 8 -2.81 -22.33 -23.89
CA TRP A 8 -2.30 -21.98 -22.57
C TRP A 8 -3.41 -21.31 -21.75
N ASN A 9 -3.76 -21.95 -20.64
CA ASN A 9 -4.64 -21.40 -19.61
C ASN A 9 -3.78 -20.94 -18.43
N ALA A 10 -3.62 -19.62 -18.27
CA ALA A 10 -2.81 -19.02 -17.22
C ALA A 10 -3.67 -18.54 -16.04
N ILE A 11 -3.10 -18.56 -14.83
CA ILE A 11 -3.67 -18.00 -13.61
C ILE A 11 -2.65 -16.98 -13.08
N ALA A 12 -3.14 -15.83 -12.64
CA ALA A 12 -2.31 -14.78 -12.07
C ALA A 12 -2.94 -14.23 -10.79
N THR A 13 -2.09 -13.73 -9.91
CA THR A 13 -2.45 -12.90 -8.76
C THR A 13 -1.79 -11.54 -8.95
N TRP A 14 -2.43 -10.49 -8.47
CA TRP A 14 -1.83 -9.16 -8.45
C TRP A 14 -1.02 -8.98 -7.15
N HIS A 15 -0.02 -8.11 -7.19
CA HIS A 15 0.78 -7.68 -6.04
C HIS A 15 1.08 -6.20 -6.23
N TRP A 16 1.26 -5.46 -5.14
CA TRP A 16 1.75 -4.09 -5.24
C TRP A 16 3.23 -4.07 -5.66
N ASP A 17 3.65 -3.11 -6.49
CA ASP A 17 5.06 -2.94 -6.86
C ASP A 17 5.85 -2.26 -5.73
N ILE A 18 6.04 -3.00 -4.63
CA ILE A 18 6.66 -2.56 -3.36
C ILE A 18 7.51 -3.74 -2.85
N PRO A 19 8.63 -3.51 -2.11
CA PRO A 19 9.40 -4.61 -1.56
C PRO A 19 8.54 -5.55 -0.69
N GLU A 20 8.71 -6.87 -0.88
CA GLU A 20 7.86 -7.92 -0.31
C GLU A 20 7.90 -7.98 1.23
N ASP A 21 8.98 -7.47 1.83
CA ASP A 21 9.19 -7.37 3.27
C ASP A 21 8.59 -6.11 3.89
N GLU A 22 8.04 -5.19 3.09
CA GLU A 22 7.38 -4.00 3.60
C GLU A 22 5.96 -4.28 4.10
N VAL A 23 5.66 -3.68 5.24
CA VAL A 23 4.33 -3.69 5.85
C VAL A 23 3.92 -2.26 6.16
N CYS A 24 2.63 -2.02 6.31
CA CYS A 24 2.15 -0.71 6.74
C CYS A 24 2.78 -0.34 8.10
N GLY A 25 3.50 0.78 8.16
CA GLY A 25 4.20 1.21 9.38
C GLY A 25 3.31 1.49 10.58
N ILE A 26 1.98 1.58 10.37
CA ILE A 26 0.98 1.85 11.40
C ILE A 26 0.32 0.55 11.88
N CYS A 27 -0.33 -0.21 10.99
CA CYS A 27 -1.06 -1.43 11.39
C CYS A 27 -0.24 -2.72 11.33
N ARG A 28 0.98 -2.68 10.76
CA ARG A 28 1.89 -3.83 10.60
C ARG A 28 1.34 -5.01 9.79
N VAL A 29 0.32 -4.75 8.96
CA VAL A 29 -0.23 -5.72 8.00
C VAL A 29 0.45 -5.53 6.64
N GLN A 30 0.62 -6.62 5.88
CA GLN A 30 1.11 -6.59 4.49
C GLN A 30 0.16 -5.81 3.57
N PHE A 31 0.73 -5.22 2.52
CA PHE A 31 0.01 -4.33 1.61
C PHE A 31 -0.98 -5.02 0.65
N ASP A 32 -0.79 -6.31 0.38
CA ASP A 32 -1.77 -7.14 -0.35
C ASP A 32 -3.01 -7.45 0.49
N GLY A 33 -2.86 -7.36 1.81
CA GLY A 33 -3.95 -7.51 2.75
C GLY A 33 -4.71 -6.21 2.95
N THR A 34 -5.83 -6.30 3.63
CA THR A 34 -6.55 -5.11 4.09
C THR A 34 -6.07 -4.66 5.46
N CYS A 35 -6.17 -3.36 5.73
CA CYS A 35 -5.99 -2.85 7.08
C CYS A 35 -7.04 -3.44 8.05
N PRO A 36 -6.81 -3.45 9.37
CA PRO A 36 -7.73 -4.04 10.36
C PRO A 36 -9.16 -3.47 10.36
N THR A 37 -9.35 -2.25 9.85
CA THR A 37 -10.66 -1.60 9.73
C THR A 37 -11.47 -2.11 8.54
N CYS A 38 -10.81 -2.68 7.54
CA CYS A 38 -11.44 -3.12 6.29
C CYS A 38 -11.68 -4.63 6.31
N LYS A 39 -12.96 -5.02 6.15
CA LYS A 39 -13.37 -6.43 6.17
C LYS A 39 -13.06 -7.18 4.88
N PHE A 40 -13.13 -6.52 3.74
CA PHE A 40 -12.92 -7.13 2.42
C PHE A 40 -11.94 -6.28 1.60
N PRO A 41 -11.07 -6.92 0.78
CA PRO A 41 -10.22 -6.21 -0.16
C PRO A 41 -11.06 -5.50 -1.24
N GLY A 42 -10.61 -4.34 -1.68
CA GLY A 42 -11.28 -3.48 -2.66
C GLY A 42 -10.72 -2.06 -2.66
N ASP A 43 -11.30 -1.20 -3.51
CA ASP A 43 -10.84 0.17 -3.75
C ASP A 43 -10.84 1.06 -2.49
N GLU A 44 -11.59 0.65 -1.47
CA GLU A 44 -11.71 1.36 -0.20
C GLU A 44 -10.42 1.36 0.64
N CYS A 45 -9.42 0.51 0.36
CA CYS A 45 -8.18 0.43 1.17
C CYS A 45 -6.90 0.61 0.34
N ALA A 46 -6.89 1.64 -0.53
CA ALA A 46 -5.73 1.97 -1.33
C ALA A 46 -4.47 2.28 -0.50
N LEU A 47 -3.31 2.16 -1.13
CA LEU A 47 -2.04 2.55 -0.53
C LEU A 47 -1.72 4.01 -0.80
N LEU A 48 -1.18 4.68 0.22
CA LEU A 48 -0.64 6.03 0.12
C LEU A 48 0.87 5.97 0.32
N VAL A 49 1.60 6.40 -0.71
CA VAL A 49 3.06 6.49 -0.69
C VAL A 49 3.46 7.95 -0.48
N GLY A 50 4.16 8.21 0.62
CA GLY A 50 4.71 9.53 0.89
C GLY A 50 5.85 9.90 -0.07
N THR A 51 6.06 11.19 -0.29
CA THR A 51 7.28 11.70 -0.95
C THR A 51 8.55 11.29 -0.22
N CYS A 52 8.45 11.05 1.09
CA CYS A 52 9.49 10.48 1.94
C CYS A 52 9.78 8.97 1.70
N GLY A 53 9.05 8.32 0.80
CA GLY A 53 9.23 6.89 0.46
C GLY A 53 8.49 5.91 1.37
N HIS A 54 7.83 6.37 2.43
CA HIS A 54 7.07 5.48 3.33
C HIS A 54 5.65 5.25 2.82
N SER A 55 5.23 3.99 2.82
CA SER A 55 3.92 3.52 2.35
C SER A 55 3.01 3.15 3.53
N PHE A 56 1.72 3.46 3.40
CA PHE A 56 0.71 3.15 4.41
C PHE A 56 -0.63 2.80 3.75
N HIS A 57 -1.45 1.99 4.42
CA HIS A 57 -2.87 1.90 4.07
C HIS A 57 -3.55 3.26 4.27
N MET A 58 -4.40 3.65 3.33
CA MET A 58 -5.12 4.94 3.34
C MET A 58 -5.80 5.21 4.68
N HIS A 59 -6.60 4.26 5.17
CA HIS A 59 -7.31 4.41 6.44
C HIS A 59 -6.36 4.59 7.64
N CYS A 60 -5.29 3.80 7.68
CA CYS A 60 -4.31 3.92 8.77
C CYS A 60 -3.69 5.31 8.80
N LEU A 61 -3.28 5.83 7.64
CA LEU A 61 -2.65 7.13 7.55
C LEU A 61 -3.64 8.27 7.82
N LEU A 62 -4.84 8.23 7.25
CA LEU A 62 -5.85 9.27 7.47
C LEU A 62 -6.25 9.33 8.94
N THR A 63 -6.43 8.18 9.61
CA THR A 63 -6.68 8.15 11.05
C THR A 63 -5.51 8.72 11.85
N TRP A 64 -4.27 8.51 11.43
CA TRP A 64 -3.09 9.07 12.08
C TRP A 64 -2.99 10.59 11.90
N ILE A 65 -3.06 11.06 10.66
CA ILE A 65 -2.80 12.46 10.31
C ILE A 65 -3.88 13.42 10.82
N ASN A 66 -5.11 12.91 11.02
CA ASN A 66 -6.21 13.65 11.62
C ASN A 66 -6.06 13.86 13.14
N GLN A 67 -5.12 13.17 13.80
CA GLN A 67 -4.83 13.42 15.21
C GLN A 67 -4.02 14.71 15.36
N GLU A 68 -4.41 15.58 16.29
CA GLU A 68 -3.69 16.84 16.56
C GLU A 68 -2.21 16.63 16.92
N SER A 69 -1.90 15.52 17.58
CA SER A 69 -0.54 15.13 17.97
C SER A 69 0.37 14.83 16.78
N SER A 70 -0.19 14.41 15.64
CA SER A 70 0.56 14.03 14.44
C SER A 70 1.20 15.23 13.75
N LYS A 71 0.59 16.41 13.88
CA LYS A 71 1.01 17.67 13.23
C LYS A 71 1.19 17.55 11.71
N GLY A 72 0.48 16.63 11.05
CA GLY A 72 0.64 16.39 9.62
C GLY A 72 1.97 15.73 9.23
N LEU A 73 2.64 15.07 10.17
CA LEU A 73 3.96 14.45 9.95
C LEU A 73 3.84 12.95 9.67
N CYS A 74 4.79 12.45 8.86
CA CYS A 74 4.96 11.03 8.60
C CYS A 74 5.22 10.27 9.93
N PRO A 75 4.50 9.16 10.19
CA PRO A 75 4.71 8.35 11.40
C PRO A 75 6.14 7.81 11.57
N MET A 76 6.84 7.59 10.45
CA MET A 76 8.15 6.91 10.42
C MET A 76 9.31 7.91 10.52
N CYS A 77 9.34 8.92 9.65
CA CYS A 77 10.47 9.85 9.55
C CYS A 77 10.19 11.26 10.11
N ARG A 78 8.95 11.55 10.56
CA ARG A 78 8.52 12.86 11.07
C ARG A 78 8.68 14.04 10.09
N GLN A 79 8.93 13.78 8.82
CA GLN A 79 8.86 14.80 7.77
C GLN A 79 7.39 15.17 7.52
N LYS A 80 7.13 16.40 7.05
CA LYS A 80 5.78 16.79 6.62
C LYS A 80 5.27 15.80 5.59
N PHE A 81 4.09 15.22 5.83
CA PHE A 81 3.57 14.19 4.96
C PHE A 81 2.88 14.82 3.75
N GLU A 82 3.41 14.51 2.58
CA GLU A 82 2.82 14.80 1.26
C GLU A 82 2.88 13.49 0.48
N TRP A 83 1.79 13.11 -0.19
CA TRP A 83 1.72 11.86 -0.96
C TRP A 83 1.98 12.12 -2.44
N LYS A 84 2.51 11.12 -3.13
CA LYS A 84 2.60 11.15 -4.59
C LYS A 84 1.20 11.00 -5.18
N GLN A 85 0.71 11.98 -5.95
CA GLN A 85 -0.51 11.82 -6.73
C GLN A 85 -0.21 10.91 -7.91
N GLY A 86 -0.94 9.79 -8.04
CA GLY A 86 -0.72 8.80 -9.09
C GLY A 86 -0.89 9.42 -10.47
N ASN A 87 0.25 9.70 -11.11
CA ASN A 87 0.42 9.91 -12.54
C ASN A 87 1.92 9.76 -12.84
N GLU A 88 2.39 8.52 -12.70
CA GLU A 88 3.53 7.89 -13.40
C GLU A 88 3.48 6.39 -13.10
#